data_AF-A0A6P4YDJ5-F1
#
_entry.id   AF-A0A6P4YDJ5-F1
#
_cell.length_a   1.000
_cell.length_b   1.000
_cell.length_c   1.000
_cell.angle_alpha   90.00
_cell.angle_beta   90.00
_cell.angle_gamma   90.00
#
_symmetry.space_group_name_H-M   'P 1'
#
loop_
_entity.id
_entity.type
_entity.pdbx_description
1 polymer ?
#
loop_
_entity_poly.entity_id
_entity_poly.type
_entity_poly.pdbx_seq_one_letter_code
_entity_poly.pdbx_strand_id
1 'polypeptide(L)'
;MLSAFAVSSQQASCLAVRLSGAEDSGTYTLDVDGQGPLAELDVYCDFSGLDTMTVLHHNSEDRARISSGGDFRLQLTYQGSLEQIQAVVQRSVSCQQFLRYECRNSPLRLAENASWWETPDNSRVYSWGGTGGQTGLCRCGTQQNCQPSPDQSCNCDANDTVWRTDEGYLTDMTALPVVNVSLTAREGEGYLTVGPLTCVDQPGRN
;
A
#
# COMPACT_ATOMS: atom_id res chain seq x y z
N MET A 1 27.64 37.33 13.50
CA MET A 1 27.49 36.58 12.22
C MET A 1 26.21 35.77 12.36
N LEU A 2 25.12 36.24 11.77
CA LEU A 2 23.86 35.49 11.73
C LEU A 2 23.99 34.51 10.57
N SER A 3 24.07 33.22 10.86
CA SER A 3 23.96 32.18 9.83
C SER A 3 22.54 32.25 9.26
N ALA A 4 22.44 32.62 7.99
CA ALA A 4 21.24 32.41 7.21
C ALA A 4 21.09 30.91 7.00
N PHE A 5 20.09 30.30 7.64
CA PHE A 5 19.61 28.98 7.23
C PHE A 5 19.05 29.16 5.82
N ALA A 6 19.60 28.41 4.85
CA ALA A 6 19.03 28.35 3.52
C ALA A 6 17.60 27.80 3.65
N VAL A 7 16.62 28.58 3.20
CA VAL A 7 15.23 28.12 3.08
C VAL A 7 15.22 27.02 2.03
N SER A 8 14.76 25.83 2.39
CA SER A 8 14.46 24.77 1.41
C SER A 8 13.53 25.35 0.35
N SER A 9 13.98 25.38 -0.91
CA SER A 9 13.20 25.87 -2.05
C SER A 9 12.38 24.77 -2.70
N GLN A 10 12.33 23.59 -2.09
CA GLN A 10 11.76 22.40 -2.71
C GLN A 10 10.24 22.36 -2.46
N GLN A 11 9.49 21.87 -3.45
CA GLN A 11 8.03 21.84 -3.37
C GLN A 11 7.57 20.77 -2.38
N ALA A 12 6.47 21.05 -1.69
CA ALA A 12 5.99 20.17 -0.64
C ALA A 12 5.08 19.02 -1.12
N SER A 13 4.68 19.00 -2.40
CA SER A 13 3.83 17.95 -2.95
C SER A 13 3.95 17.91 -4.47
N CYS A 14 3.57 16.80 -5.10
CA CYS A 14 3.50 16.69 -6.55
C CYS A 14 2.54 17.72 -7.17
N LEU A 15 1.46 18.07 -6.50
CA LEU A 15 0.57 19.14 -6.93
C LEU A 15 1.26 20.50 -6.90
N ALA A 16 2.06 20.79 -5.87
CA ALA A 16 2.86 22.02 -5.83
C ALA A 16 3.91 22.05 -6.94
N VAL A 17 4.54 20.90 -7.25
CA VAL A 17 5.42 20.74 -8.43
C VAL A 17 4.66 21.07 -9.72
N ARG A 18 3.48 20.48 -9.94
CA ARG A 18 2.65 20.74 -11.12
C ARG A 18 2.25 22.21 -11.24
N LEU A 19 1.82 22.82 -10.14
CA LEU A 19 1.44 24.24 -10.09
C LEU A 19 2.63 25.18 -10.31
N SER A 20 3.86 24.72 -10.06
CA SER A 20 5.09 25.47 -10.36
C SER A 20 5.49 25.43 -11.85
N GLY A 21 4.76 24.67 -12.68
CA GLY A 21 4.94 24.62 -14.13
C GLY A 21 5.50 23.31 -14.66
N ALA A 22 5.65 22.28 -13.83
CA ALA A 22 6.02 20.95 -14.31
C ALA A 22 4.84 20.31 -15.06
N GLU A 23 5.10 19.81 -16.28
CA GLU A 23 4.08 19.21 -17.15
C GLU A 23 4.19 17.69 -17.23
N ASP A 24 5.39 17.14 -17.05
CA ASP A 24 5.67 15.71 -17.23
C ASP A 24 5.62 14.92 -15.92
N SER A 25 4.97 13.76 -15.94
CA SER A 25 5.11 12.78 -14.85
C SER A 25 6.57 12.33 -14.73
N GLY A 26 7.04 12.07 -13.51
CA GLY A 26 8.43 11.69 -13.29
C GLY A 26 8.81 11.67 -11.82
N THR A 27 10.09 11.39 -11.54
CA THR A 27 10.64 11.46 -10.19
C THR A 27 10.97 12.91 -9.84
N TYR A 28 10.46 13.38 -8.71
CA TYR A 28 10.74 14.69 -8.15
C TYR A 28 11.13 14.57 -6.69
N THR A 29 12.04 15.44 -6.27
CA THR A 29 12.41 15.61 -4.87
C THR A 29 11.41 16.55 -4.21
N LEU A 30 10.85 16.16 -3.07
CA LEU A 30 9.89 16.93 -2.29
C LEU A 30 10.42 17.24 -0.90
N ASP A 31 10.00 18.38 -0.36
CA ASP A 31 10.17 18.71 1.05
C ASP A 31 8.80 18.64 1.77
N VAL A 32 8.51 17.47 2.35
CA VAL A 32 7.17 17.10 2.79
C VAL A 32 6.72 17.78 4.09
N ASP A 33 7.63 18.40 4.83
CA ASP A 33 7.36 19.16 6.06
C ASP A 33 7.94 20.58 6.06
N GLY A 34 8.62 21.00 5.00
CA GLY A 34 9.07 22.37 4.78
C GLY A 34 10.23 22.75 5.70
N GLN A 35 9.93 23.56 6.71
CA GLN A 35 10.94 23.93 7.73
C GLN A 35 11.04 22.90 8.86
N GLY A 36 10.41 21.73 8.70
CA GLY A 36 10.44 20.66 9.68
C GLY A 36 11.76 19.88 9.68
N PRO A 37 11.87 18.85 10.52
CA PRO A 37 13.09 18.07 10.68
C PRO A 37 13.29 16.98 9.62
N LEU A 38 12.28 16.66 8.79
CA LEU A 38 12.40 15.61 7.79
C LEU A 38 13.32 16.07 6.65
N ALA A 39 14.10 15.12 6.14
CA ALA A 39 14.87 15.37 4.93
C ALA A 39 13.95 15.39 3.70
N GLU A 40 14.51 15.84 2.58
CA GLU A 40 13.87 15.72 1.27
C GLU A 40 13.57 14.24 0.93
N LEU A 41 12.50 14.04 0.16
CA LEU A 41 11.96 12.73 -0.23
C LEU A 41 11.81 12.68 -1.75
N ASP A 42 12.44 11.69 -2.39
CA ASP A 42 12.21 11.42 -3.81
C ASP A 42 10.91 10.61 -3.97
N VAL A 43 10.00 11.10 -4.81
CA VAL A 43 8.73 10.44 -5.13
C VAL A 43 8.49 10.44 -6.63
N TYR A 44 7.60 9.57 -7.10
CA TYR A 44 7.09 9.67 -8.47
C TYR A 44 5.81 10.51 -8.48
N CYS A 45 5.82 11.60 -9.23
CA CYS A 45 4.64 12.42 -9.47
C CYS A 45 3.94 11.96 -10.74
N ASP A 46 2.68 11.56 -10.61
CA ASP A 46 1.84 11.23 -11.75
C ASP A 46 0.87 12.37 -12.06
N PHE A 47 1.05 12.98 -13.23
CA PHE A 47 0.21 14.06 -13.78
C PHE A 47 -0.69 13.59 -14.92
N SER A 48 -0.66 12.30 -15.28
CA SER A 48 -1.39 11.74 -16.42
C SER A 48 -2.90 11.70 -16.22
N GLY A 49 -3.35 11.68 -14.95
CA GLY A 49 -4.75 11.70 -14.56
C GLY A 49 -5.35 13.09 -14.39
N LEU A 50 -6.64 13.10 -14.04
CA LEU A 50 -7.34 14.32 -13.60
C LEU A 50 -6.75 14.87 -12.30
N ASP A 51 -6.50 13.96 -11.37
CA ASP A 51 -5.86 14.26 -10.10
C ASP A 51 -4.34 14.16 -10.23
N THR A 52 -3.63 14.99 -9.48
CA THR A 52 -2.17 14.86 -9.33
C THR A 52 -1.90 13.87 -8.21
N MET A 53 -1.10 12.85 -8.49
CA MET A 53 -0.83 11.80 -7.54
C MET A 53 0.65 11.77 -7.14
N THR A 54 0.89 11.58 -5.84
CA THR A 54 2.19 11.18 -5.31
C THR A 54 2.22 9.65 -5.22
N VAL A 55 3.20 9.03 -5.88
CA VAL A 55 3.41 7.57 -5.91
C VAL A 55 4.71 7.24 -5.18
N LEU A 56 4.60 6.39 -4.17
CA LEU A 56 5.68 5.97 -3.29
C LEU A 56 5.98 4.49 -3.53
N HIS A 57 7.08 4.26 -4.23
CA HIS A 57 7.52 2.92 -4.63
C HIS A 57 8.25 2.18 -3.51
N HIS A 58 8.16 0.85 -3.53
CA HIS A 58 8.91 -0.04 -2.66
C HIS A 58 9.66 -1.13 -3.44
N ASN A 59 10.57 -1.82 -2.76
CA ASN A 59 11.48 -2.81 -3.33
C ASN A 59 10.85 -4.11 -3.88
N SER A 60 9.53 -4.26 -3.91
CA SER A 60 8.88 -5.55 -4.21
C SER A 60 7.47 -5.40 -4.82
N GLU A 61 7.37 -4.64 -5.89
CA GLU A 61 6.10 -4.44 -6.62
C GLU A 61 5.81 -5.55 -7.65
N ASP A 62 6.84 -6.32 -8.02
CA ASP A 62 6.68 -7.49 -8.88
C ASP A 62 5.96 -8.64 -8.17
N ARG A 63 5.36 -9.53 -8.98
CA ARG A 63 4.64 -10.73 -8.53
C ARG A 63 5.59 -11.70 -7.81
N ALA A 64 5.58 -11.70 -6.48
CA ALA A 64 6.42 -12.54 -5.64
C ALA A 64 5.89 -13.98 -5.56
N ARG A 65 6.72 -14.97 -5.89
CA ARG A 65 6.34 -16.39 -5.82
C ARG A 65 6.38 -16.90 -4.39
N ILE A 66 5.30 -17.57 -3.98
CA ILE A 66 5.15 -18.25 -2.70
C ILE A 66 5.16 -19.74 -2.95
N SER A 67 6.09 -20.44 -2.32
CA SER A 67 6.24 -21.89 -2.45
C SER A 67 5.80 -22.58 -1.16
N SER A 68 5.36 -23.83 -1.30
CA SER A 68 5.02 -24.68 -0.17
C SER A 68 6.22 -24.88 0.76
N GLY A 69 5.96 -25.04 2.05
CA GLY A 69 6.98 -25.46 3.02
C GLY A 69 7.12 -24.56 4.25
N GLY A 70 6.24 -23.56 4.42
CA GLY A 70 6.23 -22.75 5.63
C GLY A 70 5.49 -21.43 5.50
N ASP A 71 5.75 -20.57 6.47
CA ASP A 71 5.23 -19.20 6.47
C ASP A 71 6.07 -18.34 5.51
N PHE A 72 5.39 -17.58 4.66
CA PHE A 72 6.00 -16.61 3.77
C PHE A 72 5.91 -15.23 4.41
N ARG A 73 7.01 -14.47 4.39
CA ARG A 73 7.06 -13.08 4.86
C ARG A 73 7.68 -12.21 3.79
N LEU A 74 6.98 -11.14 3.43
CA LEU A 74 7.47 -10.09 2.56
C LEU A 74 7.57 -8.79 3.34
N GLN A 75 8.79 -8.26 3.47
CA GLN A 75 9.04 -6.94 4.04
C GLN A 75 9.21 -5.91 2.93
N LEU A 76 8.47 -4.81 3.03
CA LEU A 76 8.49 -3.74 2.05
C LEU A 76 9.40 -2.61 2.55
N THR A 77 10.34 -2.21 1.69
CA THR A 77 11.24 -1.08 1.93
C THR A 77 10.96 -0.04 0.86
N TYR A 78 10.53 1.14 1.29
CA TYR A 78 10.18 2.27 0.43
C TYR A 78 11.38 3.18 0.17
N GLN A 79 11.28 4.00 -0.87
CA GLN A 79 12.26 5.05 -1.19
C GLN A 79 12.11 6.28 -0.27
N GLY A 80 12.10 6.06 1.04
CA GLY A 80 11.87 7.10 2.05
C GLY A 80 11.69 6.51 3.45
N SER A 81 11.82 7.34 4.48
CA SER A 81 11.50 6.94 5.85
C SER A 81 9.99 6.82 6.04
N LEU A 82 9.56 6.02 7.02
CA LEU A 82 8.14 5.89 7.32
C LEU A 82 7.54 7.22 7.79
N GLU A 83 8.30 8.05 8.49
CA GLU A 83 7.89 9.39 8.91
C GLU A 83 7.65 10.32 7.71
N GLN A 84 8.53 10.28 6.70
CA GLN A 84 8.35 11.03 5.45
C GLN A 84 7.10 10.57 4.70
N ILE A 85 6.89 9.27 4.60
CA ILE A 85 5.72 8.69 3.92
C ILE A 85 4.43 9.05 4.67
N GLN A 86 4.44 8.97 5.99
CA GLN A 86 3.28 9.38 6.81
C GLN A 86 2.97 10.87 6.65
N ALA A 87 3.98 11.73 6.49
CA ALA A 87 3.76 13.15 6.19
C ALA A 87 3.05 13.34 4.83
N VAL A 88 3.41 12.56 3.79
CA VAL A 88 2.68 12.54 2.51
C VAL A 88 1.24 12.09 2.72
N VAL A 89 1.02 10.97 3.42
CA VAL A 89 -0.33 10.43 3.68
C VAL A 89 -1.21 11.47 4.39
N GLN A 90 -0.69 12.11 5.46
CA GLN A 90 -1.46 13.10 6.24
C GLN A 90 -1.86 14.35 5.45
N ARG A 91 -1.09 14.69 4.41
CA ARG A 91 -1.33 15.86 3.56
C ARG A 91 -2.10 15.54 2.28
N SER A 92 -2.48 14.29 2.08
CA SER A 92 -3.20 13.81 0.89
C SER A 92 -4.72 13.82 1.11
N VAL A 93 -5.49 13.92 0.04
CA VAL A 93 -6.96 13.82 0.06
C VAL A 93 -7.37 12.39 0.38
N SER A 94 -6.69 11.46 -0.28
CA SER A 94 -6.88 10.03 -0.13
C SER A 94 -5.56 9.33 -0.45
N CYS A 95 -5.34 8.17 0.15
CA CYS A 95 -4.30 7.26 -0.27
C CYS A 95 -4.87 5.85 -0.41
N GLN A 96 -4.31 5.09 -1.33
CA GLN A 96 -4.66 3.70 -1.54
C GLN A 96 -3.43 2.87 -1.87
N GLN A 97 -3.49 1.60 -1.49
CA GLN A 97 -2.47 0.62 -1.83
C GLN A 97 -3.12 -0.69 -2.26
N PHE A 98 -2.63 -1.30 -3.33
CA PHE A 98 -3.21 -2.51 -3.89
C PHE A 98 -2.62 -3.77 -3.28
N LEU A 99 -3.46 -4.74 -2.94
CA LEU A 99 -3.07 -6.10 -2.57
C LEU A 99 -3.75 -7.10 -3.48
N ARG A 100 -2.97 -8.09 -3.96
CA ARG A 100 -3.47 -9.24 -4.70
C ARG A 100 -2.75 -10.50 -4.25
N TYR A 101 -3.53 -11.51 -3.93
CA TYR A 101 -3.04 -12.84 -3.61
C TYR A 101 -3.69 -13.86 -4.53
N GLU A 102 -2.85 -14.58 -5.27
CA GLU A 102 -3.23 -15.72 -6.08
C GLU A 102 -2.78 -16.99 -5.36
N CYS A 103 -3.65 -17.98 -5.28
CA CYS A 103 -3.44 -19.12 -4.41
C CYS A 103 -3.89 -20.43 -5.04
N ARG A 104 -3.20 -21.50 -4.67
CA ARG A 104 -3.56 -22.88 -4.97
C ARG A 104 -3.18 -23.75 -3.79
N ASN A 105 -4.17 -24.35 -3.13
CA ASN A 105 -4.02 -25.10 -1.87
C ASN A 105 -3.32 -24.29 -0.75
N SER A 106 -3.51 -22.97 -0.76
CA SER A 106 -2.78 -22.02 0.09
C SER A 106 -3.75 -20.96 0.64
N PRO A 107 -4.55 -21.29 1.66
CA PRO A 107 -5.64 -20.45 2.14
C PRO A 107 -5.11 -19.27 2.96
N LEU A 108 -5.86 -18.16 2.97
CA LEU A 108 -5.48 -16.96 3.71
C LEU A 108 -5.78 -17.13 5.20
N ARG A 109 -6.95 -17.67 5.54
CA ARG A 109 -7.41 -17.89 6.92
C ARG A 109 -7.28 -16.63 7.78
N LEU A 110 -7.75 -15.50 7.23
CA LEU A 110 -7.70 -14.19 7.91
C LEU A 110 -8.48 -14.20 9.22
N ALA A 111 -9.67 -14.83 9.24
CA ALA A 111 -10.50 -14.96 10.44
C ALA A 111 -9.86 -15.81 11.55
N GLU A 112 -8.86 -16.63 11.22
CA GLU A 112 -8.10 -17.46 12.16
C GLU A 112 -6.76 -16.80 12.58
N ASN A 113 -6.52 -15.56 12.16
CA ASN A 113 -5.27 -14.82 12.38
C ASN A 113 -4.02 -15.53 11.81
N ALA A 114 -4.18 -16.36 10.77
CA ALA A 114 -3.07 -17.11 10.19
C ALA A 114 -2.24 -16.25 9.23
N SER A 115 -2.89 -15.41 8.43
CA SER A 115 -2.26 -14.46 7.51
C SER A 115 -2.66 -13.03 7.84
N TRP A 116 -1.76 -12.08 7.63
CA TRP A 116 -1.99 -10.67 7.94
C TRP A 116 -1.03 -9.78 7.13
N TRP A 117 -1.37 -8.50 7.03
CA TRP A 117 -0.40 -7.45 6.69
C TRP A 117 -0.19 -6.54 7.91
N GLU A 118 0.90 -5.79 7.92
CA GLU A 118 1.27 -4.91 9.04
C GLU A 118 1.27 -3.44 8.59
N THR A 119 0.76 -2.59 9.48
CA THR A 119 0.77 -1.11 9.38
C THR A 119 2.14 -0.54 9.78
N PRO A 120 2.40 0.76 9.60
CA PRO A 120 3.70 1.37 9.93
C PRO A 120 4.13 1.22 11.40
N ASP A 121 3.17 1.15 12.33
CA ASP A 121 3.40 0.91 13.77
C ASP A 121 3.54 -0.59 14.11
N ASN A 122 3.62 -1.47 13.11
CA ASN A 122 3.69 -2.93 13.23
C ASN A 122 2.41 -3.58 13.80
N SER A 123 1.27 -2.88 13.76
CA SER A 123 -0.01 -3.46 14.10
C SER A 123 -0.47 -4.42 13.00
N ARG A 124 -0.94 -5.61 13.39
CA ARG A 124 -1.40 -6.64 12.44
C ARG A 124 -2.83 -6.39 12.01
N VAL A 125 -3.07 -6.45 10.70
CA VAL A 125 -4.39 -6.29 10.09
C VAL A 125 -4.78 -7.59 9.40
N TYR A 126 -5.94 -8.12 9.81
CA TYR A 126 -6.48 -9.40 9.35
C TYR A 126 -7.63 -9.21 8.35
N SER A 127 -7.58 -8.17 7.52
CA SER A 127 -8.52 -7.94 6.43
C SER A 127 -7.76 -7.80 5.11
N TRP A 128 -8.39 -8.15 3.99
CA TRP A 128 -7.80 -7.92 2.67
C TRP A 128 -8.29 -6.62 2.03
N GLY A 129 -7.79 -6.34 0.82
CA GLY A 129 -8.23 -5.20 0.02
C GLY A 129 -9.73 -5.22 -0.27
N GLY A 130 -10.37 -4.05 -0.21
CA GLY A 130 -11.78 -3.88 -0.59
C GLY A 130 -12.82 -4.36 0.42
N THR A 131 -12.46 -4.49 1.71
CA THR A 131 -13.36 -4.95 2.77
C THR A 131 -14.14 -3.84 3.47
N GLY A 132 -13.73 -2.58 3.30
CA GLY A 132 -14.26 -1.46 4.07
C GLY A 132 -13.98 -1.56 5.57
N GLY A 133 -12.87 -2.22 5.95
CA GLY A 133 -12.47 -2.38 7.36
C GLY A 133 -13.03 -3.63 8.05
N GLN A 134 -13.77 -4.48 7.35
CA GLN A 134 -14.27 -5.73 7.92
C GLN A 134 -13.14 -6.76 8.07
N THR A 135 -12.78 -7.03 9.33
CA THR A 135 -11.76 -8.01 9.72
C THR A 135 -12.20 -9.44 9.40
N GLY A 136 -11.24 -10.29 9.03
CA GLY A 136 -11.42 -11.71 8.75
C GLY A 136 -11.94 -12.03 7.35
N LEU A 137 -12.10 -11.02 6.50
CA LEU A 137 -12.72 -11.15 5.18
C LEU A 137 -11.82 -10.61 4.06
N CYS A 138 -12.11 -11.09 2.85
CA CYS A 138 -11.72 -10.48 1.59
C CYS A 138 -12.92 -9.78 0.95
N ARG A 139 -12.70 -9.02 -0.13
CA ARG A 139 -13.79 -8.36 -0.87
C ARG A 139 -14.95 -9.30 -1.23
N CYS A 140 -14.66 -10.54 -1.65
CA CYS A 140 -15.75 -11.45 -2.02
C CYS A 140 -16.59 -11.87 -0.81
N GLY A 141 -15.98 -11.96 0.38
CA GLY A 141 -16.67 -12.34 1.61
C GLY A 141 -17.58 -11.24 2.09
N THR A 142 -17.17 -9.97 1.94
CA THR A 142 -18.04 -8.83 2.24
C THR A 142 -19.21 -8.70 1.26
N GLN A 143 -19.04 -9.16 0.02
CA GLN A 143 -20.05 -9.15 -1.02
C GLN A 143 -20.90 -10.43 -1.09
N GLN A 144 -20.60 -11.44 -0.26
CA GLN A 144 -21.22 -12.77 -0.30
C GLN A 144 -21.23 -13.37 -1.71
N ASN A 145 -20.10 -13.31 -2.40
CA ASN A 145 -19.96 -13.82 -3.76
C ASN A 145 -18.66 -14.62 -3.99
N CYS A 146 -18.01 -15.08 -2.91
CA CYS A 146 -16.85 -15.94 -2.99
C CYS A 146 -17.17 -17.26 -3.72
N GLN A 147 -16.12 -17.88 -4.23
CA GLN A 147 -16.17 -19.16 -4.92
C GLN A 147 -15.33 -20.21 -4.18
N PRO A 148 -15.77 -21.48 -4.13
CA PRO A 148 -17.00 -22.01 -4.74
C PRO A 148 -18.27 -21.80 -3.89
N SER A 149 -18.14 -21.25 -2.68
CA SER A 149 -19.28 -20.99 -1.80
C SER A 149 -19.36 -19.49 -1.44
N PRO A 150 -20.54 -18.86 -1.63
CA PRO A 150 -20.75 -17.44 -1.32
C PRO A 150 -20.44 -17.04 0.13
N ASP A 151 -20.56 -17.98 1.07
CA ASP A 151 -20.44 -17.73 2.52
C ASP A 151 -18.98 -17.81 3.02
N GLN A 152 -18.02 -18.07 2.13
CA GLN A 152 -16.60 -18.11 2.49
C GLN A 152 -16.04 -16.71 2.77
N SER A 153 -15.02 -16.64 3.64
CA SER A 153 -14.35 -15.38 3.97
C SER A 153 -13.57 -14.80 2.79
N CYS A 154 -12.93 -15.66 2.00
CA CYS A 154 -12.07 -15.33 0.87
C CYS A 154 -12.15 -16.44 -0.18
N ASN A 155 -11.87 -16.13 -1.45
CA ASN A 155 -11.78 -17.16 -2.49
C ASN A 155 -10.67 -18.17 -2.16
N CYS A 156 -9.53 -17.70 -1.67
CA CYS A 156 -8.40 -18.56 -1.31
C CYS A 156 -8.69 -19.54 -0.17
N ASP A 157 -9.70 -19.25 0.66
CA ASP A 157 -10.10 -20.14 1.76
C ASP A 157 -10.87 -21.38 1.28
N ALA A 158 -11.20 -21.46 -0.01
CA ALA A 158 -11.63 -22.71 -0.63
C ALA A 158 -10.60 -23.84 -0.50
N ASN A 159 -9.31 -23.49 -0.36
CA ASN A 159 -8.22 -24.43 -0.14
C ASN A 159 -8.25 -25.65 -1.08
N ASP A 160 -8.43 -25.40 -2.38
CA ASP A 160 -8.51 -26.43 -3.39
C ASP A 160 -7.36 -26.30 -4.40
N THR A 161 -7.33 -27.23 -5.36
CA THR A 161 -6.28 -27.30 -6.37
C THR A 161 -6.52 -26.35 -7.55
N VAL A 162 -7.56 -25.51 -7.47
CA VAL A 162 -7.91 -24.51 -8.47
C VAL A 162 -7.21 -23.20 -8.11
N TRP A 163 -6.68 -22.50 -9.12
CA TRP A 163 -6.13 -21.16 -8.90
C TRP A 163 -7.25 -20.19 -8.58
N ARG A 164 -7.11 -19.49 -7.46
CA ARG A 164 -8.06 -18.50 -6.97
C ARG A 164 -7.37 -17.18 -6.70
N THR A 165 -8.15 -16.12 -6.58
CA THR A 165 -7.63 -14.77 -6.38
C THR A 165 -8.49 -13.98 -5.41
N ASP A 166 -7.83 -13.32 -4.48
CA ASP A 166 -8.40 -12.26 -3.67
C ASP A 166 -7.57 -10.98 -3.89
N GLU A 167 -8.24 -9.89 -4.25
CA GLU A 167 -7.59 -8.62 -4.53
C GLU A 167 -8.44 -7.42 -4.16
N GLY A 168 -7.78 -6.29 -3.96
CA GLY A 168 -8.43 -5.00 -3.77
C GLY A 168 -7.50 -3.93 -3.24
N TYR A 169 -8.04 -2.71 -3.18
CA TYR A 169 -7.36 -1.58 -2.58
C TYR A 169 -7.61 -1.52 -1.08
N LEU A 170 -6.55 -1.27 -0.32
CA LEU A 170 -6.58 -0.72 1.02
C LEU A 170 -6.74 0.79 0.91
N THR A 171 -7.70 1.37 1.62
CA THR A 171 -8.01 2.81 1.55
C THR A 171 -8.08 3.47 2.91
N ASP A 172 -7.87 2.73 3.99
CA ASP A 172 -7.74 3.30 5.33
C ASP A 172 -6.35 3.94 5.46
N MET A 173 -6.32 5.26 5.28
CA MET A 173 -5.08 6.05 5.35
C MET A 173 -4.39 5.93 6.71
N THR A 174 -5.12 5.63 7.79
CA THR A 174 -4.52 5.50 9.12
C THR A 174 -3.69 4.23 9.28
N ALA A 175 -3.92 3.25 8.42
CA ALA A 175 -3.23 1.96 8.42
C ALA A 175 -2.14 1.86 7.33
N LEU A 176 -2.07 2.82 6.41
CA LEU A 176 -1.11 2.82 5.29
C LEU A 176 0.20 3.55 5.64
N PRO A 177 1.32 3.21 4.96
CA PRO A 177 1.51 2.12 4.00
C PRO A 177 1.57 0.72 4.64
N VAL A 178 1.40 -0.32 3.81
CA VAL A 178 1.76 -1.70 4.18
C VAL A 178 3.28 -1.78 4.35
N VAL A 179 3.75 -2.33 5.47
CA VAL A 179 5.21 -2.54 5.72
C VAL A 179 5.62 -4.00 5.70
N ASN A 180 4.72 -4.92 6.04
CA ASN A 180 4.95 -6.36 5.93
C ASN A 180 3.68 -7.08 5.47
N VAL A 181 3.84 -8.22 4.81
CA VAL A 181 2.79 -9.22 4.57
C VAL A 181 3.29 -10.57 5.03
N SER A 182 2.50 -11.27 5.85
CA SER A 182 2.78 -12.62 6.33
C SER A 182 1.64 -13.55 5.89
N LEU A 183 1.99 -14.64 5.21
CA LEU A 183 1.05 -15.61 4.65
C LEU A 183 1.44 -17.02 5.07
N THR A 184 0.45 -17.87 5.39
CA THR A 184 0.73 -19.29 5.63
C THR A 184 0.68 -20.07 4.33
N ALA A 185 1.80 -20.65 3.89
CA ALA A 185 1.90 -21.45 2.68
C ALA A 185 2.43 -22.85 2.99
N ARG A 186 1.77 -23.54 3.93
CA ARG A 186 2.24 -24.85 4.42
C ARG A 186 2.16 -25.94 3.35
N GLU A 187 1.07 -25.99 2.62
CA GLU A 187 0.75 -27.11 1.71
C GLU A 187 0.52 -26.69 0.25
N GLY A 188 0.65 -25.39 -0.05
CA GLY A 188 0.28 -24.85 -1.35
C GLY A 188 1.27 -23.85 -1.89
N GLU A 189 0.92 -23.32 -3.05
CA GLU A 189 1.68 -22.28 -3.73
C GLU A 189 0.80 -21.07 -4.00
N GLY A 190 1.45 -19.94 -4.22
CA GLY A 190 0.75 -18.71 -4.49
C GLY A 190 1.65 -17.66 -5.08
N TYR A 191 1.05 -16.52 -5.34
CA TYR A 191 1.75 -15.32 -5.75
C TYR A 191 1.15 -14.12 -5.03
N LEU A 192 2.00 -13.30 -4.43
CA LEU A 192 1.62 -12.05 -3.80
C LEU A 192 2.07 -10.90 -4.69
N THR A 193 1.20 -9.92 -4.87
CA THR A 193 1.53 -8.62 -5.45
C THR A 193 1.08 -7.55 -4.48
N VAL A 194 2.00 -6.65 -4.13
CA VAL A 194 1.71 -5.44 -3.37
C VAL A 194 2.05 -4.27 -4.28
N GLY A 195 1.07 -3.42 -4.57
CA GLY A 195 1.29 -2.23 -5.39
C GLY A 195 1.94 -1.09 -4.59
N PRO A 196 2.43 -0.05 -5.28
CA PRO A 196 2.94 1.15 -4.62
C PRO A 196 1.85 1.82 -3.78
N LEU A 197 2.27 2.62 -2.80
CA LEU A 197 1.35 3.54 -2.12
C LEU A 197 1.09 4.71 -3.07
N THR A 198 -0.19 4.95 -3.37
CA THR A 198 -0.61 6.05 -4.25
C THR A 198 -1.49 7.01 -3.47
N CYS A 199 -1.19 8.30 -3.54
CA CYS A 199 -1.89 9.33 -2.80
C CYS A 199 -2.35 10.44 -3.75
N VAL A 200 -3.61 10.88 -3.61
CA VAL A 200 -4.14 12.05 -4.31
C VAL A 200 -3.78 13.29 -3.50
N ASP A 201 -3.07 14.23 -4.12
CA ASP A 201 -2.59 15.43 -3.43
C ASP A 201 -3.72 16.42 -3.10
N GLN A 202 -3.64 17.07 -1.94
CA GLN A 202 -4.57 18.15 -1.57
C GLN A 202 -4.26 19.44 -2.33
N PRO A 203 -5.25 20.10 -2.96
CA PRO A 203 -5.15 21.52 -3.31
C PRO A 203 -4.87 22.32 -2.04
N GLY A 204 -3.77 23.08 -2.04
CA GLY A 204 -3.26 23.73 -0.82
C GLY A 204 -4.34 24.49 -0.06
N ARG A 205 -4.50 24.15 1.23
CA ARG A 205 -5.11 25.08 2.19
C ARG A 205 -4.02 26.06 2.60
N ASN A 206 -4.25 27.34 2.30
CA ASN A 206 -3.45 28.46 2.79
C ASN A 206 -3.28 28.43 4.31
#